data_AF-A0A935LN33-F1
#
_entry.id   AF-A0A935LN33-F1
#
_cell.length_a   1.000
_cell.length_b   1.000
_cell.length_c   1.000
_cell.angle_alpha   90.00
_cell.angle_beta   90.00
_cell.angle_gamma   90.00
#
_symmetry.space_group_name_H-M   'P 1'
#
loop_
_entity.id
_entity.type
_entity.pdbx_description
1 polymer ?
#
loop_
_entity_poly.entity_id
_entity_poly.type
_entity_poly.pdbx_seq_one_letter_code
_entity_poly.pdbx_strand_id
1 'polypeptide(L)'
;MRSEAERWTGALLHGWVEMLTLFGLLLAALVLIGWCWNRGLRPGDRVGLVPWRLLLSAYALVLVLRNFQEDIWSAVIIAVGVAVGGLIGRTGSHRGLWVPVILLATLLGLGLNLSFLVLTLLIVLVLLFSARRER
;
A
#
# COMPACT_ATOMS: atom_id res chain seq x y z
N MET A 1 23.81 0.17 -35.14
CA MET A 1 24.19 0.86 -33.90
C MET A 1 22.93 1.42 -33.27
N ARG A 2 22.23 0.65 -32.42
CA ARG A 2 21.18 1.19 -31.55
C ARG A 2 21.88 2.09 -30.54
N SER A 3 21.62 3.39 -30.59
CA SER A 3 22.35 4.37 -29.81
C SER A 3 22.14 4.09 -28.33
N GLU A 4 23.20 4.24 -27.53
CA GLU A 4 23.12 4.12 -26.07
C GLU A 4 21.99 5.00 -25.50
N ALA A 5 21.68 6.11 -26.17
CA ALA A 5 20.53 6.98 -25.90
C ALA A 5 19.18 6.24 -25.83
N GLU A 6 18.90 5.24 -26.68
CA GLU A 6 17.68 4.41 -26.58
C GLU A 6 17.68 3.51 -25.34
N ARG A 7 18.87 3.07 -24.91
CA ARG A 7 19.04 2.25 -23.70
C ARG A 7 18.86 3.08 -22.43
N TRP A 8 19.43 4.28 -22.40
CA TRP A 8 19.28 5.23 -21.29
C TRP A 8 17.85 5.78 -21.20
N THR A 9 17.25 6.15 -22.32
CA THR A 9 15.84 6.60 -22.35
C THR A 9 14.88 5.47 -22.00
N GLY A 10 15.13 4.25 -22.47
CA GLY A 10 14.38 3.06 -22.06
C GLY A 10 14.49 2.79 -20.57
N ALA A 11 15.70 2.79 -20.01
CA ALA A 11 15.92 2.54 -18.57
C ALA A 11 15.31 3.64 -17.68
N LEU A 12 15.46 4.91 -18.05
CA LEU A 12 14.88 6.03 -17.31
C LEU A 12 13.35 6.03 -17.40
N LEU A 13 12.78 5.98 -18.61
CA LEU A 13 11.33 6.03 -18.77
C LEU A 13 10.66 4.81 -18.15
N HIS A 14 11.25 3.62 -18.25
CA HIS A 14 10.65 2.41 -17.69
C HIS A 14 10.67 2.41 -16.16
N GLY A 15 11.78 2.79 -15.53
CA GLY A 15 11.89 2.84 -14.07
C GLY A 15 10.97 3.90 -13.42
N TRP A 16 10.90 5.10 -13.99
CA TRP A 16 10.03 6.17 -13.46
C TRP A 16 8.54 5.85 -13.65
N VAL A 17 8.15 5.26 -14.79
CA VAL A 17 6.76 4.83 -15.02
C VAL A 17 6.38 3.71 -14.05
N GLU A 18 7.29 2.79 -13.77
CA GLU A 18 7.07 1.74 -12.77
C GLU A 18 6.84 2.33 -11.36
N MET A 19 7.67 3.29 -10.93
CA MET A 19 7.49 3.95 -9.64
C MET A 19 6.15 4.69 -9.53
N LEU A 20 5.75 5.38 -10.60
CA LEU A 20 4.47 6.10 -10.67
C LEU A 20 3.26 5.16 -10.70
N THR A 21 3.37 4.03 -11.41
CA THR A 21 2.28 3.03 -11.44
C THR A 21 2.11 2.35 -10.09
N LEU A 22 3.20 1.97 -9.41
CA LEU A 22 3.16 1.43 -8.05
C LEU A 22 2.54 2.45 -7.07
N PHE A 23 2.95 3.72 -7.17
CA PHE A 23 2.37 4.79 -6.36
C PHE A 23 0.87 4.95 -6.62
N GLY A 24 0.46 5.00 -7.90
CA GLY A 24 -0.93 5.15 -8.31
C GLY A 24 -1.81 4.00 -7.83
N LEU A 25 -1.33 2.76 -7.92
CA LEU A 25 -2.04 1.57 -7.42
C LEU A 25 -2.22 1.61 -5.90
N LEU A 26 -1.16 1.92 -5.16
CA LEU A 26 -1.23 2.05 -3.70
C LEU A 26 -2.17 3.17 -3.28
N LEU A 27 -2.09 4.33 -3.95
CA LEU A 27 -2.96 5.47 -3.69
C LEU A 27 -4.43 5.11 -3.96
N ALA A 28 -4.72 4.48 -5.10
CA ALA A 28 -6.08 4.05 -5.45
C ALA A 28 -6.64 3.06 -4.41
N ALA A 29 -5.84 2.09 -3.98
CA ALA A 29 -6.24 1.14 -2.94
C ALA A 29 -6.54 1.86 -1.61
N LEU A 30 -5.68 2.81 -1.19
CA LEU A 30 -5.89 3.59 0.03
C LEU A 30 -7.14 4.47 -0.04
N VAL A 31 -7.40 5.11 -1.18
CA VAL A 31 -8.62 5.90 -1.38
C VAL A 31 -9.87 5.01 -1.24
N LEU A 32 -9.88 3.84 -1.86
CA LEU A 32 -11.01 2.90 -1.78
C LEU A 32 -11.21 2.39 -0.34
N ILE A 33 -10.14 1.99 0.33
CA ILE A 33 -10.18 1.50 1.71
C ILE A 33 -10.62 2.61 2.67
N GLY A 34 -10.03 3.79 2.57
CA GLY A 34 -10.38 4.95 3.41
C GLY A 34 -11.82 5.41 3.18
N TRP A 35 -12.30 5.38 1.94
CA TRP A 35 -13.70 5.65 1.62
C TRP A 35 -14.65 4.63 2.27
N CYS A 36 -14.33 3.33 2.18
CA CYS A 36 -15.14 2.27 2.79
C CYS A 36 -15.11 2.35 4.32
N TRP A 37 -13.95 2.66 4.89
CA TRP A 37 -13.78 2.88 6.33
C TRP A 37 -14.65 4.04 6.83
N ASN A 38 -14.59 5.19 6.17
CA ASN A 38 -15.36 6.38 6.55
C ASN A 38 -16.88 6.20 6.42
N ARG A 39 -17.36 5.23 5.64
CA ARG A 39 -18.79 4.90 5.58
C ARG A 39 -19.34 4.26 6.85
N GLY A 40 -18.49 3.55 7.61
CA GLY A 40 -18.87 2.97 8.90
C GLY A 40 -18.91 4.01 10.03
N LEU A 41 -18.32 5.19 9.83
CA LEU A 41 -18.19 6.21 10.87
C LEU A 41 -19.30 7.27 10.77
N ARG A 42 -19.66 7.86 11.91
CA ARG A 42 -20.54 9.04 11.97
C ARG A 42 -19.88 10.21 11.24
N PRO A 43 -20.64 11.14 10.62
CA PRO A 43 -20.06 12.25 9.85
C PRO A 43 -19.00 13.08 10.59
N GLY A 44 -19.13 13.25 11.91
CA GLY A 44 -18.17 13.98 12.74
C GLY A 44 -16.90 13.21 13.09
N ASP A 45 -16.91 11.88 12.99
CA ASP A 45 -15.77 11.00 13.32
C ASP A 45 -14.97 10.59 12.07
N ARG A 46 -15.38 11.05 10.88
CA ARG A 46 -14.71 10.72 9.61
C ARG A 46 -13.30 11.29 9.61
N VAL A 47 -12.33 10.44 9.27
CA VAL A 47 -10.94 10.85 9.14
C VAL A 47 -10.62 11.08 7.66
N GLY A 48 -9.50 11.72 7.34
CA GLY A 48 -9.10 11.94 5.95
C GLY A 48 -9.04 10.64 5.13
N LEU A 49 -9.44 10.69 3.86
CA LEU A 49 -9.53 9.52 2.97
C LEU A 49 -8.19 8.80 2.79
N VAL A 50 -7.09 9.55 2.77
CA VAL A 50 -5.75 9.00 2.65
C VAL A 50 -4.87 9.60 3.75
N PRO A 51 -4.57 8.84 4.81
CA PRO A 51 -3.63 9.30 5.81
C PRO A 51 -2.23 9.41 5.20
N TRP A 52 -1.74 10.63 5.02
CA TRP A 52 -0.46 10.90 4.32
C TRP A 52 0.73 10.14 4.94
N ARG A 53 0.78 10.03 6.28
CA ARG A 53 1.83 9.29 6.99
C ARG A 53 1.89 7.83 6.57
N LEU A 54 0.71 7.23 6.41
CA LEU A 54 0.54 5.83 6.09
C LEU A 54 0.79 5.57 4.60
N LEU A 55 0.37 6.49 3.72
CA LEU A 55 0.75 6.48 2.30
C LEU A 55 2.27 6.53 2.12
N LEU A 56 2.94 7.49 2.77
CA LEU A 56 4.39 7.64 2.65
C LEU A 56 5.15 6.44 3.22
N SER A 57 4.77 5.93 4.40
CA SER A 57 5.43 4.76 4.98
C SER A 57 5.21 3.50 4.14
N ALA A 58 3.99 3.30 3.63
CA ALA A 58 3.67 2.16 2.77
C ALA A 58 4.40 2.24 1.43
N TYR A 59 4.46 3.42 0.82
CA TYR A 59 5.17 3.61 -0.44
C TYR A 59 6.68 3.46 -0.27
N ALA A 60 7.26 3.98 0.81
CA ALA A 60 8.66 3.75 1.14
C ALA A 60 8.96 2.25 1.26
N LEU A 61 8.08 1.48 1.90
CA LEU A 61 8.22 0.03 2.01
C LEU A 61 8.17 -0.67 0.64
N VAL A 62 7.26 -0.24 -0.25
CA VAL A 62 7.20 -0.74 -1.64
C VAL A 62 8.54 -0.55 -2.34
N LEU A 63 9.11 0.66 -2.27
CA LEU A 63 10.38 0.98 -2.92
C LEU A 63 11.55 0.18 -2.35
N VAL A 64 11.62 0.05 -1.01
CA VAL A 64 12.66 -0.76 -0.36
C VAL A 64 12.56 -2.22 -0.80
N LEU A 65 11.35 -2.80 -0.81
CA LEU A 65 11.17 -4.19 -1.24
C LEU A 65 11.45 -4.39 -2.73
N ARG A 66 11.12 -3.41 -3.58
CA ARG A 66 11.45 -3.46 -5.01
C ARG A 66 12.95 -3.49 -5.25
N ASN A 67 13.74 -2.89 -4.37
CA ASN A 67 15.20 -2.89 -4.44
C ASN A 67 15.85 -4.21 -3.96
N PHE A 68 15.18 -4.98 -3.09
CA PHE A 68 15.76 -6.15 -2.41
C PHE A 68 14.99 -7.46 -2.67
N GLN A 69 14.44 -7.64 -3.88
CA GLN A 69 13.46 -8.70 -4.17
C GLN A 69 13.96 -10.14 -4.03
N GLU A 70 15.25 -10.41 -4.26
CA GLU A 70 15.74 -11.78 -4.45
C GLU A 70 16.41 -12.42 -3.21
N ASP A 71 16.43 -11.74 -2.06
CA ASP A 71 17.22 -12.18 -0.91
C ASP A 71 16.40 -12.31 0.38
N ILE A 72 16.98 -12.97 1.39
CA ILE A 72 16.50 -13.11 2.77
C ILE A 72 16.14 -11.74 3.37
N TRP A 73 16.79 -10.67 2.88
CA TRP A 73 16.49 -9.28 3.23
C TRP A 73 15.02 -8.90 3.01
N SER A 74 14.36 -9.40 1.97
CA SER A 74 12.95 -9.14 1.72
C SER A 74 12.08 -9.61 2.89
N ALA A 75 12.33 -10.82 3.41
CA ALA A 75 11.63 -11.38 4.56
C ALA A 75 11.89 -10.58 5.83
N VAL A 76 13.13 -10.14 6.07
CA VAL A 76 13.49 -9.28 7.21
C VAL A 76 12.78 -7.93 7.12
N ILE A 77 12.78 -7.29 5.95
CA ILE A 77 12.12 -6.01 5.71
C ILE A 77 10.61 -6.13 5.94
N ILE A 78 9.98 -7.22 5.47
CA ILE A 78 8.55 -7.49 5.71
C ILE A 78 8.28 -7.68 7.21
N ALA A 79 9.06 -8.52 7.89
CA ALA A 79 8.88 -8.79 9.32
C ALA A 79 9.01 -7.51 10.16
N VAL A 80 10.03 -6.70 9.89
CA VAL A 80 10.24 -5.40 10.54
C VAL A 80 9.12 -4.43 10.18
N GLY A 81 8.75 -4.34 8.90
CA GLY A 81 7.68 -3.47 8.42
C GLY A 81 6.33 -3.78 9.10
N VAL A 82 5.96 -5.05 9.20
CA VAL A 82 4.73 -5.49 9.89
C VAL A 82 4.82 -5.22 11.39
N ALA A 83 5.95 -5.50 12.04
CA ALA A 83 6.13 -5.25 13.47
C ALA A 83 6.04 -3.76 13.81
N VAL A 84 6.79 -2.92 13.09
CA VAL A 84 6.76 -1.45 13.23
C VAL A 84 5.38 -0.90 12.89
N GLY A 85 4.78 -1.41 11.82
CA GLY A 85 3.42 -1.10 11.40
C GLY A 85 2.37 -1.36 12.47
N GLY A 86 2.42 -2.54 13.09
CA GLY A 86 1.55 -2.90 14.19
C GLY A 86 1.77 -2.03 15.43
N LEU A 87 3.02 -1.64 15.70
CA LEU A 87 3.37 -0.82 16.86
C LEU A 87 2.95 0.64 16.69
N ILE A 88 3.21 1.24 15.53
CA ILE A 88 2.74 2.59 15.17
C ILE A 88 1.22 2.61 15.01
N GLY A 89 0.65 1.53 14.46
CA GLY A 89 -0.78 1.34 14.35
C GLY A 89 -1.49 1.50 15.68
N ARG A 90 -0.87 1.12 16.81
CA ARG A 90 -1.47 1.24 18.15
C ARG A 90 -1.61 2.67 18.66
N THR A 91 -1.03 3.71 18.05
CA THR A 91 -1.04 5.06 18.63
C THR A 91 -1.89 6.08 17.86
N GLY A 92 -2.37 5.75 16.66
CA GLY A 92 -3.11 6.69 15.80
C GLY A 92 -4.62 6.47 15.71
N SER A 93 -5.34 7.49 15.22
CA SER A 93 -6.79 7.42 14.93
C SER A 93 -7.17 6.37 13.86
N HIS A 94 -6.18 5.85 13.11
CA HIS A 94 -6.34 4.85 12.04
C HIS A 94 -5.89 3.44 12.47
N ARG A 95 -6.03 3.11 13.77
CA ARG A 95 -5.48 1.90 14.42
C ARG A 95 -5.65 0.60 13.63
N GLY A 96 -6.79 0.39 12.98
CA GLY A 96 -7.10 -0.83 12.24
C GLY A 96 -6.54 -0.92 10.81
N LEU A 97 -6.08 0.19 10.22
CA LEU A 97 -5.71 0.24 8.79
C LEU A 97 -4.22 0.02 8.52
N TRP A 98 -3.37 0.15 9.53
CA TRP A 98 -1.91 0.05 9.36
C TRP A 98 -1.45 -1.33 8.87
N VAL A 99 -1.90 -2.39 9.55
CA VAL A 99 -1.53 -3.77 9.21
C VAL A 99 -1.96 -4.16 7.80
N PRO A 100 -3.26 -4.03 7.40
CA PRO A 100 -3.66 -4.42 6.06
C PRO A 100 -2.97 -3.60 4.96
N VAL A 101 -2.68 -2.32 5.20
CA VAL A 101 -1.98 -1.49 4.21
C VAL A 101 -0.52 -1.90 4.08
N ILE A 102 0.15 -2.23 5.18
CA ILE A 102 1.53 -2.72 5.11
C ILE A 102 1.58 -4.05 4.36
N LEU A 103 0.61 -4.94 4.57
CA LEU A 103 0.51 -6.16 3.77
C LEU A 103 0.31 -5.85 2.28
N LEU A 104 -0.58 -4.91 1.92
CA LEU A 104 -0.74 -4.47 0.54
C LEU A 104 0.55 -3.90 -0.05
N ALA A 105 1.26 -3.06 0.70
CA ALA A 105 2.55 -2.51 0.30
C ALA A 105 3.60 -3.60 0.08
N THR A 106 3.63 -4.64 0.94
CA THR A 106 4.57 -5.76 0.76
C THR A 106 4.27 -6.56 -0.50
N LEU A 107 3.00 -6.87 -0.77
CA LEU A 107 2.60 -7.60 -1.98
C LEU A 107 2.95 -6.79 -3.24
N LEU A 108 2.69 -5.50 -3.22
CA LEU A 108 2.99 -4.60 -4.33
C LEU A 108 4.51 -4.46 -4.54
N GLY A 109 5.30 -4.31 -3.47
CA GLY A 109 6.76 -4.25 -3.52
C GLY A 109 7.42 -5.53 -4.04
N LEU A 110 6.84 -6.69 -3.73
CA LEU A 110 7.26 -7.99 -4.26
C LEU A 110 6.77 -8.24 -5.70
N GLY A 111 5.96 -7.35 -6.28
CA GLY A 111 5.38 -7.53 -7.62
C GLY A 111 4.24 -8.55 -7.69
N LEU A 112 3.69 -8.98 -6.55
CA LEU A 112 2.58 -9.92 -6.45
C LEU A 112 1.23 -9.21 -6.71
N ASN A 113 1.07 -8.70 -7.93
CA ASN A 113 -0.04 -7.82 -8.32
C ASN A 113 -1.42 -8.49 -8.17
N LEU A 114 -1.54 -9.77 -8.53
CA LEU A 114 -2.80 -10.51 -8.37
C LEU A 114 -3.19 -10.65 -6.89
N SER A 115 -2.23 -11.01 -6.03
CA SER A 115 -2.44 -11.09 -4.59
C SER A 115 -2.80 -9.74 -3.99
N PHE A 116 -2.16 -8.66 -4.45
CA PHE A 116 -2.49 -7.29 -4.06
C PHE A 116 -3.94 -6.93 -4.42
N LEU A 117 -4.39 -7.24 -5.64
CA LEU A 117 -5.77 -6.98 -6.07
C LEU A 117 -6.79 -7.78 -5.25
N VAL A 118 -6.53 -9.07 -5.04
CA VAL A 118 -7.40 -9.95 -4.26
C VAL A 118 -7.49 -9.46 -2.81
N LEU A 119 -6.36 -9.12 -2.17
CA LEU A 119 -6.36 -8.63 -0.80
C LEU A 119 -7.09 -7.28 -0.70
N THR A 120 -6.88 -6.37 -1.66
CA THR A 120 -7.60 -5.09 -1.71
C THR A 120 -9.11 -5.31 -1.82
N LEU A 121 -9.54 -6.22 -2.69
CA LEU A 121 -10.95 -6.56 -2.85
C LEU A 121 -11.53 -7.15 -1.57
N LEU A 122 -10.82 -8.07 -0.91
CA LEU A 122 -11.25 -8.66 0.36
C LEU A 122 -11.39 -7.60 1.46
N ILE A 123 -10.41 -6.72 1.61
CA ILE A 123 -10.48 -5.63 2.60
C ILE A 123 -11.69 -4.74 2.31
N VAL A 124 -11.88 -4.32 1.06
CA VAL A 124 -13.03 -3.51 0.65
C VAL A 124 -14.34 -4.23 0.98
N LEU A 125 -14.51 -5.49 0.60
CA LEU A 125 -15.73 -6.28 0.90
C LEU A 125 -15.98 -6.37 2.41
N VAL A 126 -14.95 -6.70 3.20
CA VAL A 126 -15.06 -6.78 4.67
C VAL A 126 -15.52 -5.44 5.25
N LEU A 127 -14.93 -4.32 4.82
CA LEU A 127 -15.33 -2.99 5.29
C LEU A 127 -16.76 -2.62 4.87
N LEU A 128 -17.16 -2.97 3.65
CA LEU A 128 -18.53 -2.75 3.15
C LEU A 128 -19.57 -3.52 3.96
N PHE A 129 -19.30 -4.78 4.27
CA PHE A 129 -20.22 -5.61 5.07
C PHE A 129 -20.21 -5.21 6.54
N SER A 130 -19.04 -4.88 7.11
CA SER A 130 -18.91 -4.45 8.51
C SER A 130 -19.71 -3.18 8.77
N ALA A 131 -19.62 -2.17 7.89
CA ALA A 131 -20.35 -0.90 8.04
C ALA A 131 -21.89 -1.07 8.00
N ARG A 132 -22.39 -2.19 7.46
CA ARG A 132 -23.84 -2.47 7.40
C ARG A 132 -24.37 -3.12 8.68
N ARG A 133 -23.51 -3.75 9.48
CA ARG A 133 -23.90 -4.50 10.69
C ARG A 133 -24.10 -3.59 11.92
N GLU A 134 -23.52 -2.39 11.90
CA GLU A 134 -23.65 -1.40 12.98
C GLU A 134 -24.79 -0.38 12.76
N ARG A 135 -25.59 -0.55 11.70
CA ARG A 135 -26.85 0.18 11.46
C ARG A 135 -28.03 -0.69 11.83
#